data_AF-A0A9R0JMJ3-F1
#
_entry.id   AF-A0A9R0JMJ3-F1
#
_cell.length_a   1.000
_cell.length_b   1.000
_cell.length_c   1.000
_cell.angle_alpha   90.00
_cell.angle_beta   90.00
_cell.angle_gamma   90.00
#
_symmetry.space_group_name_H-M   'P 1'
#
loop_
_entity.id
_entity.type
_entity.pdbx_description
1 polymer ?
#
loop_
_entity_poly.entity_id
_entity_poly.type
_entity_poly.pdbx_seq_one_letter_code
_entity_poly.pdbx_strand_id
1 'polypeptide(L)'
;MFLHIKSPRNEVLSIVMMHDAKVGITTGVSASDRAKTAAALASPNFKPEDFRRPGHVFPLKYKNGGVLRRAGHTESSVDLVMLAELRPVSVLSAIIDQDDGSMASLTTLRKLSLEHNIPIVSITDLIRYERKRERLV
;
A
#
# COMPACT_ATOMS: atom_id res chain seq x y z
N MET A 1 -9.60 -7.93 -0.54
CA MET A 1 -10.34 -9.02 -1.21
C MET A 1 -10.74 -8.54 -2.60
N PHE A 2 -10.13 -9.08 -3.66
CA PHE A 2 -10.49 -8.74 -5.05
C PHE A 2 -11.63 -9.67 -5.48
N LEU A 3 -12.81 -9.12 -5.78
CA LEU A 3 -13.87 -9.87 -6.44
C LEU A 3 -13.58 -9.90 -7.94
N HIS A 4 -13.55 -11.09 -8.53
CA HIS A 4 -13.49 -11.26 -9.98
C HIS A 4 -14.93 -11.30 -10.50
N ILE A 5 -15.41 -10.20 -11.07
CA ILE A 5 -16.70 -10.17 -11.76
C ILE A 5 -16.39 -10.27 -13.26
N LYS A 6 -16.83 -11.35 -13.90
CA LYS A 6 -16.71 -11.49 -15.36
C LYS A 6 -17.72 -10.55 -16.03
N SER A 7 -17.22 -9.57 -16.78
CA SER A 7 -18.05 -8.74 -17.67
C SER A 7 -18.59 -9.57 -18.83
N PRO A 8 -19.80 -9.28 -19.36
CA PRO A 8 -20.31 -9.90 -20.59
C PRO A 8 -19.43 -9.66 -21.83
N ARG A 9 -18.44 -8.74 -21.76
CA ARG A 9 -17.45 -8.50 -22.82
C ARG A 9 -16.12 -9.23 -22.65
N ASN A 10 -16.02 -10.18 -21.71
CA ASN A 10 -14.77 -10.90 -21.39
C ASN A 10 -13.61 -9.98 -20.93
N GLU A 11 -13.90 -8.73 -20.60
CA GLU A 11 -12.98 -7.80 -19.94
C GLU A 11 -12.98 -8.08 -18.43
N VAL A 12 -11.79 -8.33 -17.87
CA VAL A 12 -11.63 -8.49 -16.42
C VAL A 12 -11.66 -7.11 -15.78
N LEU A 13 -12.83 -6.68 -15.32
CA LEU A 13 -12.94 -5.45 -14.53
C LEU A 13 -12.43 -5.73 -13.11
N SER A 14 -11.22 -5.25 -12.80
CA SER A 14 -10.69 -5.32 -11.44
C SER A 14 -11.24 -4.16 -10.62
N ILE A 15 -12.29 -4.39 -9.84
CA ILE A 15 -12.86 -3.37 -8.95
C ILE A 15 -12.06 -3.36 -7.63
N VAL A 16 -11.50 -2.20 -7.28
CA VAL A 16 -10.91 -1.97 -5.95
C VAL A 16 -12.05 -1.67 -4.98
N MET A 17 -12.30 -2.58 -4.04
CA MET A 17 -13.33 -2.40 -3.04
C MET A 17 -12.81 -1.47 -1.94
N MET A 18 -13.46 -0.31 -1.79
CA MET A 18 -13.16 0.63 -0.70
C MET A 18 -13.75 0.14 0.62
N HIS A 19 -13.06 0.39 1.73
CA HIS A 19 -13.46 -0.04 3.06
C HIS A 19 -13.33 1.08 4.08
N ASP A 20 -14.23 1.08 5.06
CA ASP A 20 -14.16 1.86 6.30
C ASP A 20 -14.45 0.96 7.50
N ALA A 21 -13.82 1.19 8.65
CA ALA A 21 -14.20 0.52 9.89
C ALA A 21 -15.65 0.83 10.28
N LYS A 22 -16.39 -0.12 10.85
CA LYS A 22 -17.76 0.14 11.34
C LYS A 22 -17.80 0.94 12.63
N VAL A 23 -16.76 0.80 13.46
CA VAL A 23 -16.72 1.29 14.85
C VAL A 23 -15.53 2.23 15.01
N GLY A 24 -15.72 3.29 15.80
CA GLY A 24 -14.65 4.21 16.19
C GLY A 24 -14.33 5.29 15.15
N ILE A 25 -15.06 5.37 14.04
CA ILE A 25 -14.96 6.42 13.03
C ILE A 25 -16.26 7.20 12.90
N THR A 26 -16.19 8.37 12.27
CA THR A 26 -17.36 9.19 11.95
C THR A 26 -17.73 9.04 10.48
N THR A 27 -17.22 9.92 9.61
CA THR A 27 -17.48 9.91 8.17
C THR A 27 -16.55 8.99 7.40
N GLY A 28 -15.40 8.61 7.96
CA GLY A 28 -14.40 7.78 7.28
C GLY A 28 -13.31 8.55 6.53
N VAL A 29 -13.56 9.81 6.16
CA VAL A 29 -12.66 10.58 5.30
C VAL A 29 -11.46 11.20 6.04
N SER A 30 -11.63 11.50 7.33
CA SER A 30 -10.62 12.21 8.11
C SER A 30 -9.32 11.40 8.22
N ALA A 31 -8.18 12.08 8.46
CA ALA A 31 -6.91 11.38 8.68
C ALA A 31 -6.99 10.39 9.85
N SER A 32 -7.68 10.78 10.95
CA SER A 32 -7.92 9.92 12.11
C SER A 32 -8.77 8.70 11.76
N ASP A 33 -9.86 8.88 11.00
CA ASP A 33 -10.74 7.78 10.61
C ASP A 33 -10.05 6.80 9.65
N ARG A 34 -9.30 7.32 8.66
CA ARG A 34 -8.50 6.48 7.75
C ARG A 34 -7.40 5.72 8.49
N ALA A 35 -6.74 6.34 9.46
CA ALA A 35 -5.73 5.67 10.29
C ALA A 35 -6.33 4.53 11.12
N LYS A 36 -7.51 4.73 11.72
CA LYS A 36 -8.24 3.67 12.45
C LYS A 36 -8.65 2.53 11.52
N THR A 37 -9.16 2.84 10.34
CA THR A 37 -9.49 1.83 9.33
C THR A 37 -8.26 1.04 8.89
N ALA A 38 -7.12 1.71 8.64
CA ALA A 38 -5.87 1.04 8.29
C ALA A 38 -5.36 0.13 9.43
N ALA A 39 -5.41 0.58 10.69
CA ALA A 39 -5.05 -0.22 11.85
C ALA A 39 -5.96 -1.44 12.03
N ALA A 40 -7.27 -1.27 11.81
CA ALA A 40 -8.23 -2.37 11.84
C ALA A 40 -7.93 -3.41 10.73
N LEU A 41 -7.63 -2.96 9.51
CA LEU A 41 -7.25 -3.83 8.39
C LEU A 41 -5.94 -4.59 8.64
N ALA A 42 -5.01 -4.01 9.42
CA ALA A 42 -3.74 -4.64 9.78
C ALA A 42 -3.83 -5.61 10.97
N SER A 43 -4.97 -5.65 11.65
CA SER A 43 -5.16 -6.42 12.89
C SER A 43 -5.83 -7.76 12.62
N PRO A 44 -5.31 -8.88 13.18
CA PRO A 44 -5.94 -10.19 13.05
C PRO A 44 -7.24 -10.33 13.85
N ASN A 45 -7.54 -9.36 14.71
CA ASN A 45 -8.71 -9.40 15.58
C ASN A 45 -10.00 -8.93 14.88
N PHE A 46 -9.88 -8.31 13.71
CA PHE A 46 -11.01 -7.81 12.94
C PHE A 46 -11.41 -8.81 11.86
N LYS A 47 -12.71 -8.94 11.65
CA LYS A 47 -13.32 -9.81 10.64
C LYS A 47 -13.90 -8.99 9.48
N PRO A 48 -14.19 -9.61 8.33
CA PRO A 48 -14.78 -8.91 7.19
C PRO A 48 -16.07 -8.14 7.52
N GLU A 49 -16.83 -8.62 8.51
CA GLU A 49 -18.08 -8.00 8.97
C GLU A 49 -17.86 -6.71 9.73
N ASP A 50 -16.65 -6.42 10.20
CA ASP A 50 -16.31 -5.19 10.93
C ASP A 50 -16.08 -3.99 10.01
N PHE A 51 -16.21 -4.17 8.70
CA PHE A 51 -15.99 -3.13 7.70
C PHE A 51 -17.25 -2.82 6.88
N ARG A 52 -17.39 -1.55 6.51
CA ARG A 52 -18.42 -1.05 5.57
C ARG A 52 -17.83 -0.95 4.17
N ARG A 53 -18.70 -1.12 3.16
CA ARG A 53 -18.39 -0.95 1.74
C ARG A 53 -19.53 -0.15 1.09
N PRO A 54 -19.27 0.90 0.29
CA PRO A 54 -17.95 1.50 0.05
C PRO A 54 -17.38 2.20 1.31
N GLY A 55 -16.18 2.74 1.21
CA GLY A 55 -15.47 3.48 2.26
C GLY A 55 -14.38 4.36 1.68
N HIS A 56 -13.35 4.71 2.45
CA HIS A 56 -12.32 5.67 2.05
C HIS A 56 -10.89 5.09 2.01
N VAL A 57 -10.71 3.84 2.44
CA VAL A 57 -9.41 3.14 2.37
C VAL A 57 -9.44 2.07 1.27
N PHE A 58 -8.35 1.99 0.50
CA PHE A 58 -8.21 1.16 -0.69
C PHE A 58 -7.24 0.01 -0.43
N PRO A 59 -7.69 -1.15 0.07
CA PRO A 59 -6.80 -2.28 0.32
C PRO A 59 -6.28 -2.88 -0.99
N LEU A 60 -4.96 -2.95 -1.11
CA LEU A 60 -4.26 -3.62 -2.20
C LEU A 60 -3.75 -4.98 -1.74
N LYS A 61 -3.70 -5.96 -2.66
CA LYS A 61 -3.14 -7.29 -2.40
C LYS A 61 -1.79 -7.37 -3.09
N TYR A 62 -0.75 -7.60 -2.29
CA TYR A 62 0.58 -7.90 -2.81
C TYR A 62 0.63 -9.35 -3.33
N LYS A 63 1.61 -9.65 -4.19
CA LYS A 63 1.90 -11.00 -4.68
C LYS A 63 2.93 -11.67 -3.78
N ASN A 64 2.68 -12.92 -3.40
CA ASN A 64 3.68 -13.75 -2.73
C ASN A 64 4.94 -13.84 -3.61
N GLY A 65 6.10 -13.68 -2.98
CA GLY A 65 7.40 -13.50 -3.67
C GLY A 65 7.81 -12.04 -3.89
N GLY A 66 7.03 -11.07 -3.39
CA GLY A 66 7.46 -9.67 -3.27
C GLY A 66 7.89 -9.04 -4.59
N VAL A 67 8.89 -8.16 -4.53
CA VAL A 67 9.45 -7.45 -5.68
C VAL A 67 10.13 -8.39 -6.68
N LEU A 68 10.55 -9.58 -6.26
CA LEU A 68 11.09 -10.61 -7.16
C LEU A 68 10.00 -11.21 -8.04
N ARG A 69 8.75 -11.23 -7.56
CA ARG A 69 7.58 -11.69 -8.33
C ARG A 69 6.91 -10.58 -9.13
N ARG A 70 6.74 -9.39 -8.55
CA ARG A 70 6.15 -8.22 -9.21
C ARG A 70 6.86 -6.95 -8.73
N ALA A 71 7.56 -6.27 -9.63
CA ALA A 71 8.23 -5.01 -9.35
C ALA A 71 7.23 -3.83 -9.27
N GLY A 72 6.47 -3.74 -8.18
CA GLY A 72 5.48 -2.69 -7.95
C GLY A 72 5.56 -2.10 -6.54
N HIS A 73 4.99 -0.90 -6.37
CA HIS A 73 4.98 -0.20 -5.08
C HIS A 73 4.24 -0.97 -3.98
N THR A 74 3.20 -1.72 -4.35
CA THR A 74 2.48 -2.60 -3.41
C THR A 74 3.42 -3.65 -2.82
N GLU A 75 4.14 -4.39 -3.66
CA GLU A 75 5.12 -5.38 -3.21
C GLU A 75 6.26 -4.75 -2.43
N SER A 76 6.88 -3.69 -2.97
CA SER A 76 8.04 -3.06 -2.32
C SER A 76 7.71 -2.54 -0.93
N SER A 77 6.52 -1.98 -0.74
CA SER A 77 6.07 -1.50 0.57
C SER A 77 5.92 -2.62 1.60
N VAL A 78 5.47 -3.81 1.16
CA VAL A 78 5.31 -4.98 2.03
C VAL A 78 6.66 -5.63 2.31
N ASP A 79 7.54 -5.71 1.32
CA ASP A 79 8.90 -6.23 1.49
C ASP A 79 9.71 -5.38 2.48
N LEU A 80 9.60 -4.05 2.42
CA LEU A 80 10.28 -3.16 3.37
C LEU A 80 9.84 -3.39 4.82
N VAL A 81 8.54 -3.59 5.08
CA VAL A 81 8.08 -3.88 6.46
C VAL A 81 8.49 -5.28 6.91
N MET A 82 8.55 -6.25 6.01
CA MET A 82 9.07 -7.59 6.33
C MET A 82 10.57 -7.57 6.62
N LEU A 83 11.36 -6.75 5.91
CA LEU A 83 12.78 -6.54 6.20
C LEU A 83 13.00 -5.89 7.57
N ALA A 84 12.04 -5.12 8.06
CA ALA A 84 12.03 -4.55 9.40
C ALA A 84 11.45 -5.51 10.47
N GLU A 85 11.22 -6.78 10.12
CA GLU A 85 10.63 -7.80 11.01
C GLU A 85 9.21 -7.44 11.54
N LEU A 86 8.50 -6.61 10.79
CA LEU A 86 7.11 -6.23 11.09
C LEU A 86 6.12 -7.13 10.34
N ARG A 87 4.84 -7.03 10.71
CA ARG A 87 3.76 -7.70 9.99
C ARG A 87 3.72 -7.22 8.52
N PRO A 88 3.39 -8.09 7.56
CA PRO A 88 3.40 -7.78 6.12
C PRO A 88 2.19 -6.94 5.69
N VAL A 89 2.03 -5.78 6.32
CA VAL A 89 0.97 -4.81 6.05
C VAL A 89 1.59 -3.42 6.03
N SER A 90 1.33 -2.67 4.97
CA SER A 90 1.85 -1.33 4.75
C SER A 90 0.74 -0.37 4.32
N VAL A 91 0.96 0.93 4.52
CA VAL A 91 0.16 2.01 3.95
C VAL A 91 1.06 2.82 3.04
N LEU A 92 0.55 3.15 1.84
CA LEU A 92 1.29 3.92 0.85
C LEU A 92 0.38 4.96 0.21
N SER A 93 0.99 6.07 -0.22
CA SER A 93 0.36 7.11 -1.02
C SER A 93 1.38 7.66 -2.01
N ALA A 94 0.90 8.10 -3.17
CA ALA A 94 1.70 8.91 -4.07
C ALA A 94 1.97 10.28 -3.44
N ILE A 95 3.13 10.85 -3.78
CA ILE A 95 3.48 12.23 -3.47
C ILE A 95 3.25 13.06 -4.72
N ILE A 96 2.56 14.18 -4.54
CA ILE A 96 2.13 15.10 -5.59
C ILE A 96 2.94 16.39 -5.43
N ASP A 97 3.31 17.01 -6.54
CA ASP A 97 3.95 18.32 -6.56
C ASP A 97 2.95 19.39 -6.10
N GLN A 98 3.40 20.28 -5.21
CA GLN A 98 2.51 21.25 -4.57
C GLN A 98 2.15 22.41 -5.50
N ASP A 99 3.01 22.71 -6.49
CA ASP A 99 2.85 23.88 -7.34
C ASP A 99 1.83 23.64 -8.46
N ASP A 100 1.88 22.46 -9.09
CA ASP A 100 1.07 22.15 -10.28
C ASP A 100 0.14 20.93 -10.12
N GLY A 101 0.21 20.20 -9.00
CA GLY A 101 -0.59 19.02 -8.75
C GLY A 101 -0.18 17.79 -9.57
N SER A 102 0.97 17.83 -10.25
CA SER A 102 1.52 16.69 -10.99
C SER A 102 2.19 15.67 -10.08
N MET A 103 2.58 14.52 -10.61
CA MET A 103 3.35 13.55 -9.83
C MET A 103 4.72 14.13 -9.47
N ALA A 104 5.09 14.08 -8.19
CA ALA A 104 6.35 14.68 -7.74
C ALA A 104 7.57 14.08 -8.44
N SER A 105 8.43 14.94 -8.99
CA SER A 105 9.67 14.53 -9.63
C SER A 105 10.68 13.97 -8.63
N LEU A 106 11.68 13.19 -9.08
CA LEU A 106 12.76 12.73 -8.22
C LEU A 106 13.52 13.88 -7.54
N THR A 107 13.62 15.03 -8.21
CA THR A 107 14.22 16.24 -7.63
C THR A 107 13.40 16.77 -6.46
N THR A 108 12.07 16.84 -6.61
CA THR A 108 11.15 17.23 -5.53
C THR A 108 11.22 16.23 -4.36
N LEU A 109 11.21 14.92 -4.66
CA LEU A 109 11.32 13.87 -3.65
C LEU A 109 12.64 13.98 -2.85
N ARG A 110 13.77 14.25 -3.51
CA ARG A 110 15.07 14.44 -2.83
C ARG A 110 15.08 15.63 -1.88
N LYS A 111 14.38 16.73 -2.22
CA LYS A 111 14.22 17.87 -1.31
C LYS A 111 13.42 17.48 -0.07
N LEU A 112 12.26 16.85 -0.25
CA LEU A 112 11.42 16.36 0.85
C LEU A 112 12.15 15.34 1.74
N SER A 113 12.94 14.46 1.13
CA SER A 113 13.78 13.48 1.83
C SER A 113 14.76 14.14 2.79
N LEU A 114 15.43 15.20 2.35
CA LEU A 114 16.36 15.97 3.18
C LEU A 114 15.62 16.76 4.27
N GLU A 115 14.52 17.41 3.92
CA GLU A 115 13.72 18.23 4.84
C GLU A 115 13.12 17.42 6.00
N HIS A 116 12.55 16.26 5.70
CA HIS A 116 11.89 15.40 6.69
C HIS A 116 12.76 14.26 7.21
N ASN A 117 14.02 14.17 6.77
CA ASN A 117 14.94 13.07 7.07
C ASN A 117 14.34 11.68 6.77
N ILE A 118 13.72 11.56 5.59
CA ILE A 118 13.07 10.32 5.12
C ILE A 118 13.95 9.70 4.04
N PRO A 119 14.41 8.44 4.17
CA PRO A 119 15.21 7.77 3.15
C PRO A 119 14.44 7.58 1.84
N ILE A 120 15.14 7.73 0.70
CA ILE A 120 14.64 7.32 -0.61
C ILE A 120 15.29 6.00 -1.00
N VAL A 121 14.48 5.03 -1.37
CA VAL A 121 14.90 3.73 -1.88
C VAL A 121 14.25 3.46 -3.23
N SER A 122 14.98 2.80 -4.14
CA SER A 122 14.42 2.38 -5.43
C SER A 122 13.99 0.91 -5.38
N ILE A 123 12.94 0.56 -6.13
CA ILE A 123 12.51 -0.85 -6.29
C ILE A 123 13.64 -1.68 -6.88
N THR A 124 14.43 -1.11 -7.80
CA THR A 124 15.60 -1.77 -8.40
C THR A 124 16.65 -2.14 -7.35
N ASP A 125 16.93 -1.24 -6.41
CA ASP A 125 17.89 -1.52 -5.34
C ASP A 125 17.36 -2.53 -4.33
N LEU A 126 16.05 -2.48 -4.04
CA LEU A 126 15.40 -3.50 -3.22
C LEU A 126 15.46 -4.89 -3.88
N ILE A 127 15.22 -4.99 -5.19
CA ILE A 127 15.38 -6.25 -5.94
C ILE A 127 16.84 -6.75 -5.88
N ARG A 128 17.82 -5.85 -6.03
CA ARG A 128 19.25 -6.21 -5.92
C ARG A 128 19.60 -6.70 -4.52
N TYR A 129 19.04 -6.06 -3.49
CA TYR A 129 19.23 -6.44 -2.10
C TYR A 129 18.65 -7.83 -1.82
N GLU A 130 17.39 -8.08 -2.21
CA GLU A 130 16.73 -9.39 -2.02
C GLU A 130 17.47 -10.53 -2.73
N ARG A 131 17.90 -10.33 -3.98
CA ARG A 131 18.66 -11.34 -4.74
C ARG A 131 19.99 -11.72 -4.08
N LYS A 132 20.65 -10.77 -3.42
CA LYS A 132 21.90 -11.06 -2.69
C LYS A 132 21.63 -11.85 -1.42
N ARG A 133 20.50 -11.59 -0.75
CA ARG A 133 20.10 -12.23 0.50
C ARG A 133 19.60 -13.66 0.30
N GLU A 134 18.80 -13.91 -0.73
CA GLU A 134 18.28 -15.26 -1.03
C GLU A 134 19.36 -16.24 -1.50
N ARG A 135 20.52 -15.74 -1.96
CA ARG A 135 21.62 -16.56 -2.50
C ARG A 135 22.57 -17.11 -1.43
N LEU A 136 22.09 -17.31 -0.20
CA LEU A 136 22.81 -17.96 0.90
C LEU A 136 22.61 -19.49 0.95
N VAL A 137 22.21 -20.11 -0.16
CA VAL A 137 22.23 -21.57 -0.34
C VAL A 137 22.81 -21.91 -1.71
#